data_AF-A0A376UGC7-F1
#
_entry.id   AF-A0A376UGC7-F1
#
_cell.length_a   1.000
_cell.length_b   1.000
_cell.length_c   1.000
_cell.angle_alpha   90.00
_cell.angle_beta   90.00
_cell.angle_gamma   90.00
#
_symmetry.space_group_name_H-M   'P 1'
#
loop_
_entity.id
_entity.type
_entity.pdbx_description
1 polymer ?
#
loop_
_entity_poly.entity_id
_entity_poly.type
_entity_poly.pdbx_seq_one_letter_code
_entity_poly.pdbx_strand_id
1 'polypeptide(L)'
;MKQSETLSDFQVLSRPVGERRTRCFYSATRDITLHPLALPDVSLQYEPDGRSVIRLRFECGPLVGDWSQIDLSRLPFYLNADSPVACALHRALTLGTQQFWLRLPGQDRRTLDAHFSPLGFEDNDRLWPKGESAFSGYQLLLEYFTFREKFMFVALNGLELVAWPEGITGFEIDVVLNENWPHDLPFDSD
;
A
#
# COMPACT_ATOMS: atom_id res chain seq x y z
N MET A 1 19.88 -12.14 -8.37
CA MET A 1 19.23 -11.28 -9.37
C MET A 1 18.25 -10.47 -8.56
N LYS A 2 18.48 -9.16 -8.38
CA LYS A 2 17.67 -8.31 -7.49
C LYS A 2 16.19 -8.49 -7.85
N GLN A 3 15.37 -8.92 -6.90
CA GLN A 3 14.01 -9.36 -7.18
C GLN A 3 13.00 -8.20 -7.16
N SER A 4 13.42 -7.04 -6.65
CA SER A 4 12.71 -5.77 -6.82
C SER A 4 13.29 -4.99 -8.01
N GLU A 5 12.42 -4.62 -8.96
CA GLU A 5 12.77 -3.81 -10.13
C GLU A 5 12.14 -2.43 -10.00
N THR A 6 12.93 -1.38 -10.20
CA THR A 6 12.42 0.01 -10.19
C THR A 6 12.20 0.47 -11.62
N LEU A 7 10.95 0.81 -11.94
CA LEU A 7 10.54 1.38 -13.20
C LEU A 7 10.58 2.91 -13.11
N SER A 8 11.53 3.52 -13.81
CA SER A 8 11.59 4.97 -14.02
C SER A 8 10.93 5.36 -15.34
N ASP A 9 10.29 6.52 -15.38
CA ASP A 9 9.61 7.08 -16.57
C ASP A 9 8.60 6.11 -17.22
N PHE A 10 7.92 5.28 -16.42
CA PHE A 10 6.95 4.30 -16.92
C PHE A 10 5.77 4.98 -17.63
N GLN A 11 5.39 4.47 -18.81
CA GLN A 11 4.31 5.03 -19.62
C GLN A 11 3.28 3.98 -20.04
N VAL A 12 2.01 4.40 -20.09
CA VAL A 12 0.90 3.61 -20.60
C VAL A 12 0.17 4.41 -21.68
N LEU A 13 -0.17 3.74 -22.77
CA LEU A 13 -0.99 4.32 -23.83
C LEU A 13 -2.45 3.95 -23.64
N SER A 14 -3.34 4.93 -23.84
CA SER A 14 -4.76 4.66 -23.90
C SER A 14 -5.13 3.80 -25.11
N ARG A 15 -6.32 3.17 -25.03
CA ARG A 15 -7.05 2.77 -26.23
C ARG A 15 -7.40 4.02 -27.06
N PRO A 16 -7.64 3.91 -28.37
CA PRO A 16 -8.06 5.05 -29.20
C PRO A 16 -9.33 5.71 -28.65
N VAL A 17 -9.31 7.05 -28.51
CA VAL A 17 -10.41 7.86 -27.97
C VAL A 17 -10.94 8.81 -29.04
N GLY A 18 -12.27 8.92 -29.12
CA GLY A 18 -12.99 9.83 -30.03
C GLY A 18 -12.93 9.41 -31.50
N GLU A 19 -13.59 10.20 -32.35
CA GLU A 19 -13.74 9.91 -33.79
C GLU A 19 -12.40 9.84 -34.53
N ARG A 20 -11.43 10.67 -34.12
CA ARG A 20 -10.08 10.71 -34.70
C ARG A 20 -9.16 9.59 -34.19
N ARG A 21 -9.64 8.72 -33.31
CA ARG A 21 -8.88 7.58 -32.75
C ARG A 21 -7.55 8.01 -32.10
N THR A 22 -7.54 9.16 -31.45
CA THR A 22 -6.35 9.70 -30.76
C THR A 22 -5.93 8.79 -29.61
N ARG A 23 -4.63 8.62 -29.39
CA ARG A 23 -4.09 7.91 -28.22
C ARG A 23 -3.46 8.92 -27.27
N CYS A 24 -3.79 8.79 -25.99
CA CYS A 24 -3.21 9.58 -24.92
C CYS A 24 -2.06 8.80 -24.27
N PHE A 25 -1.00 9.51 -23.92
CA PHE A 25 0.14 8.99 -23.17
C PHE A 25 -0.02 9.39 -21.70
N TYR A 26 0.08 8.41 -20.80
CA TYR A 26 0.07 8.62 -19.36
C TYR A 26 1.42 8.16 -18.82
N SER A 27 2.11 9.04 -18.10
CA SER A 27 3.40 8.74 -17.47
C SER A 27 3.22 8.66 -15.96
N ALA A 28 3.89 7.70 -15.31
CA ALA A 28 4.02 7.69 -13.87
C ALA A 28 4.75 8.96 -13.40
N THR A 29 4.29 9.58 -12.31
CA THR A 29 4.90 10.80 -11.75
C THR A 29 6.03 10.49 -10.76
N ARG A 30 6.26 9.21 -10.48
CA ARG A 30 7.30 8.71 -9.58
C ARG A 30 7.81 7.37 -10.08
N ASP A 31 9.00 7.02 -9.62
CA ASP A 31 9.55 5.69 -9.80
C ASP A 31 8.66 4.65 -9.08
N ILE A 32 8.43 3.51 -9.75
CA ILE A 32 7.61 2.42 -9.22
C ILE A 32 8.52 1.22 -8.94
N THR A 33 8.64 0.85 -7.67
CA THR A 33 9.31 -0.40 -7.29
C THR A 33 8.31 -1.55 -7.36
N LEU A 34 8.59 -2.53 -8.22
CA LEU A 34 7.83 -3.76 -8.31
C LEU A 34 8.41 -4.79 -7.33
N HIS A 35 7.60 -5.20 -6.37
CA HIS A 35 7.93 -6.32 -5.47
C HIS A 35 7.32 -7.61 -6.03
N PRO A 36 7.97 -8.78 -5.85
CA PRO A 36 7.43 -10.07 -6.29
C PRO A 36 6.36 -10.60 -5.32
N LEU A 37 5.53 -9.69 -4.79
CA LEU A 37 4.48 -9.92 -3.81
C LEU A 37 3.11 -9.66 -4.45
N ALA A 38 2.17 -10.58 -4.23
CA ALA A 38 0.76 -10.39 -4.47
C ALA A 38 0.03 -10.26 -3.13
N LEU A 39 -1.03 -9.45 -3.11
CA LEU A 39 -1.97 -9.36 -1.98
C LEU A 39 -3.32 -9.93 -2.43
N PRO A 40 -3.47 -11.27 -2.50
CA PRO A 40 -4.68 -11.90 -3.01
C PRO A 40 -5.90 -11.74 -2.12
N ASP A 41 -5.72 -11.52 -0.81
CA ASP A 41 -6.84 -11.39 0.12
C ASP A 41 -6.56 -10.35 1.20
N VAL A 42 -7.60 -9.56 1.48
CA VAL A 42 -7.67 -8.60 2.57
C VAL A 42 -9.02 -8.77 3.22
N SER A 43 -9.07 -9.16 4.49
CA SER A 43 -10.32 -9.45 5.17
C SER A 43 -10.40 -8.80 6.55
N LEU A 44 -11.62 -8.45 6.95
CA LEU A 44 -11.92 -8.01 8.30
C LEU A 44 -12.23 -9.21 9.18
N GLN A 45 -11.50 -9.32 10.28
CA GLN A 45 -11.61 -10.37 11.30
C GLN A 45 -11.84 -9.72 12.66
N TYR A 46 -12.14 -10.54 13.66
CA TYR A 46 -12.32 -10.09 15.04
C TYR A 46 -11.50 -10.96 15.99
N GLU A 47 -10.80 -10.32 16.94
CA GLU A 47 -10.20 -11.04 18.07
C GLU A 47 -11.30 -11.53 19.02
N PRO A 48 -11.03 -12.53 19.88
CA PRO A 48 -11.99 -13.01 20.87
C PRO A 48 -12.49 -11.93 21.85
N ASP A 49 -11.74 -10.84 22.01
CA ASP A 49 -12.12 -9.69 22.83
C ASP A 49 -12.95 -8.63 22.08
N GLY A 50 -13.30 -8.90 20.81
CA GLY A 50 -14.18 -8.07 19.98
C GLY A 50 -13.46 -6.97 19.19
N ARG A 51 -12.14 -6.83 19.32
CA ARG A 51 -11.38 -5.85 18.52
C ARG A 51 -11.37 -6.22 17.05
N SER A 52 -11.47 -5.22 16.19
CA SER A 52 -11.38 -5.37 14.73
C SER A 52 -9.94 -5.60 14.28
N VAL A 53 -9.76 -6.55 13.36
CA VAL A 53 -8.46 -6.93 12.81
C VAL A 53 -8.54 -6.91 11.29
N ILE A 54 -7.66 -6.16 10.64
CA ILE A 54 -7.50 -6.25 9.19
C ILE A 54 -6.42 -7.28 8.91
N ARG A 55 -6.81 -8.41 8.31
CA ARG A 55 -5.88 -9.46 7.88
C ARG A 55 -5.45 -9.20 6.44
N LEU A 56 -4.14 -9.08 6.25
CA LEU A 56 -3.50 -8.98 4.95
C LEU A 56 -2.81 -10.30 4.63
N ARG A 57 -3.23 -10.99 3.57
CA ARG A 57 -2.59 -12.22 3.12
C ARG A 57 -1.73 -11.93 1.91
N PHE A 58 -0.44 -12.23 2.03
CA PHE A 58 0.54 -12.07 0.95
C PHE A 58 0.91 -13.43 0.35
N GLU A 59 1.09 -13.43 -0.95
CA GLU A 59 1.65 -14.55 -1.71
C GLU A 59 2.87 -14.10 -2.50
N CYS A 60 3.83 -15.00 -2.64
CA CYS A 60 5.06 -14.75 -3.37
C CYS A 60 5.09 -15.50 -4.68
N GLY A 61 5.64 -14.85 -5.70
CA GLY A 61 5.91 -15.52 -6.96
C GLY A 61 6.85 -16.73 -6.74
N PRO A 62 6.70 -17.81 -7.53
CA PRO A 62 7.53 -19.01 -7.43
C PRO A 62 9.02 -18.77 -7.72
N LEU A 63 9.38 -17.58 -8.21
CA LEU A 63 10.74 -17.15 -8.50
C LEU A 63 11.42 -16.48 -7.29
N VAL A 64 10.71 -16.28 -6.18
CA VAL A 64 11.30 -15.73 -4.94
C VAL A 64 12.13 -16.82 -4.26
N GLY A 65 13.42 -16.86 -4.56
CA GLY A 65 14.36 -17.78 -3.95
C GLY A 65 14.96 -17.25 -2.66
N ASP A 66 15.25 -15.95 -2.61
CA ASP A 66 15.96 -15.30 -1.50
C ASP A 66 15.25 -14.01 -1.07
N TRP A 67 14.55 -14.11 0.06
CA TRP A 67 13.81 -13.01 0.68
C TRP A 67 14.70 -11.85 1.12
N SER A 68 15.99 -12.10 1.34
CA SER A 68 16.95 -11.03 1.70
C SER A 68 17.20 -10.06 0.54
N GLN A 69 16.83 -10.41 -0.69
CA GLN A 69 16.98 -9.56 -1.88
C GLN A 69 15.72 -8.75 -2.22
N ILE A 70 14.64 -8.91 -1.45
CA ILE A 70 13.42 -8.10 -1.60
C ILE A 70 13.52 -6.96 -0.60
N ASP A 71 13.51 -5.73 -1.10
CA ASP A 71 13.37 -4.57 -0.24
C ASP A 71 11.93 -4.53 0.31
N LEU A 72 11.78 -4.77 1.62
CA LEU A 72 10.51 -4.68 2.33
C LEU A 72 10.52 -3.53 3.35
N SER A 73 11.46 -2.60 3.24
CA SER A 73 11.56 -1.48 4.18
C SER A 73 10.32 -0.58 4.18
N ARG A 74 9.75 -0.36 3.00
CA ARG A 74 8.58 0.50 2.78
C ARG A 74 7.72 -0.07 1.67
N LEU A 75 6.69 -0.84 2.03
CA LEU A 75 5.79 -1.47 1.07
C LEU A 75 4.55 -0.58 0.84
N PRO A 76 4.39 0.05 -0.34
CA PRO A 76 3.26 0.94 -0.61
C PRO A 76 1.98 0.16 -0.93
N PHE A 77 0.87 0.62 -0.37
CA PHE A 77 -0.50 0.17 -0.65
C PHE A 77 -1.31 1.35 -1.18
N TYR A 78 -2.07 1.10 -2.24
CA TYR A 78 -3.12 2.01 -2.67
C TYR A 78 -4.46 1.54 -2.11
N LEU A 79 -5.19 2.41 -1.43
CA LEU A 79 -6.50 2.11 -0.87
C LEU A 79 -7.57 2.27 -1.95
N ASN A 80 -7.75 1.23 -2.76
CA ASN A 80 -8.70 1.22 -3.87
C ASN A 80 -10.12 0.89 -3.39
N ALA A 81 -10.82 1.88 -2.84
CA ALA A 81 -12.21 1.75 -2.42
C ALA A 81 -12.98 3.06 -2.64
N ASP A 82 -14.31 3.02 -2.50
CA ASP A 82 -15.13 4.24 -2.49
C ASP A 82 -14.68 5.20 -1.39
N SER A 83 -14.84 6.50 -1.64
CA SER A 83 -14.26 7.55 -0.80
C SER A 83 -14.54 7.41 0.71
N PRO A 84 -15.75 7.07 1.20
CA PRO A 84 -15.98 6.87 2.64
C PRO A 84 -15.13 5.74 3.23
N VAL A 85 -15.06 4.60 2.53
CA VAL A 85 -14.31 3.41 2.96
C VAL A 85 -12.81 3.67 2.89
N ALA A 86 -12.32 4.24 1.78
CA ALA A 86 -10.90 4.57 1.61
C ALA A 86 -10.41 5.57 2.68
N CYS A 87 -11.19 6.62 2.98
CA CYS A 87 -10.85 7.58 4.03
C CYS A 87 -10.85 6.94 5.44
N ALA A 88 -11.84 6.09 5.74
CA ALA A 88 -11.90 5.38 7.01
C ALA A 88 -10.74 4.40 7.16
N LEU A 89 -10.40 3.67 6.09
CA LEU A 89 -9.27 2.74 6.04
C LEU A 89 -7.95 3.49 6.21
N HIS A 90 -7.77 4.60 5.50
CA HIS A 90 -6.59 5.45 5.65
C HIS A 90 -6.42 5.88 7.10
N ARG A 91 -7.47 6.43 7.74
CA ARG A 91 -7.41 6.83 9.16
C ARG A 91 -7.08 5.64 10.05
N ALA A 92 -7.77 4.51 9.87
CA ALA A 92 -7.59 3.32 10.69
C ALA A 92 -6.15 2.77 10.60
N LEU A 93 -5.56 2.74 9.41
CA LEU A 93 -4.19 2.26 9.22
C LEU A 93 -3.15 3.26 9.72
N THR A 94 -3.30 4.57 9.50
CA THR A 94 -2.25 5.54 9.87
C THR A 94 -2.32 6.03 11.31
N LEU A 95 -3.51 6.03 11.92
CA LEU A 95 -3.74 6.58 13.27
C LEU A 95 -4.45 5.58 14.21
N GLY A 96 -5.01 4.51 13.67
CA GLY A 96 -5.89 3.59 14.37
C GLY A 96 -5.27 2.22 14.67
N THR A 97 -3.97 2.02 14.46
CA THR A 97 -3.34 0.71 14.69
C THR A 97 -2.84 0.56 16.11
N GLN A 98 -3.16 -0.56 16.75
CA GLN A 98 -2.73 -0.89 18.10
C GLN A 98 -1.55 -1.87 18.10
N GLN A 99 -1.62 -2.95 17.32
CA GLN A 99 -0.64 -4.02 17.31
C GLN A 99 -0.62 -4.74 15.96
N PHE A 100 0.55 -5.20 15.55
CA PHE A 100 0.72 -6.06 14.39
C PHE A 100 1.14 -7.46 14.81
N TRP A 101 0.58 -8.46 14.15
CA TRP A 101 1.02 -9.86 14.25
C TRP A 101 1.43 -10.37 12.89
N LEU A 102 2.53 -11.11 12.85
CA LEU A 102 2.98 -11.85 11.68
C LEU A 102 2.69 -13.34 11.88
N ARG A 103 2.09 -13.97 10.86
CA ARG A 103 1.92 -15.42 10.78
C ARG A 103 2.70 -15.95 9.58
N LEU A 104 3.63 -16.85 9.88
CA LEU A 104 4.38 -17.60 8.87
C LEU A 104 3.80 -19.01 8.76
N PRO A 105 3.91 -19.67 7.58
CA PRO A 105 3.45 -21.04 7.41
C PRO A 105 4.08 -21.99 8.44
N GLY A 106 3.24 -22.73 9.17
CA GLY A 106 3.68 -23.72 10.16
C GLY A 106 4.24 -23.13 11.47
N GLN A 107 4.09 -21.83 11.71
CA GLN A 107 4.50 -21.16 12.95
C GLN A 107 3.32 -20.46 13.62
N ASP A 108 3.41 -20.32 14.95
CA ASP A 108 2.47 -19.51 15.71
C ASP A 108 2.61 -18.02 15.38
N ARG A 109 1.53 -17.26 15.59
CA ARG A 109 1.57 -15.80 15.41
C ARG A 109 2.59 -15.17 16.35
N ARG A 110 3.40 -14.25 15.84
CA ARG A 110 4.37 -13.48 16.63
C ARG A 110 4.15 -11.99 16.46
N THR A 111 4.53 -11.21 17.48
CA THR A 111 4.43 -9.75 17.40
C THR A 111 5.36 -9.22 16.32
N LEU A 112 4.87 -8.25 15.55
CA LEU A 112 5.62 -7.54 14.54
C LEU A 112 5.71 -6.06 14.95
N ASP A 113 6.92 -5.50 14.93
CA ASP A 113 7.12 -4.06 15.12
C ASP A 113 7.00 -3.37 13.76
N ALA A 114 5.76 -3.10 13.37
CA ALA A 114 5.41 -2.46 12.11
C ALA A 114 4.49 -1.28 12.35
N HIS A 115 4.43 -0.38 11.37
CA HIS A 115 3.50 0.75 11.38
C HIS A 115 3.18 1.18 9.96
N PHE A 116 2.03 1.84 9.77
CA PHE A 116 1.74 2.52 8.52
C PHE A 116 2.14 3.98 8.57
N SER A 117 2.60 4.49 7.42
CA SER A 117 2.84 5.92 7.19
C SER A 117 2.07 6.40 5.96
N PRO A 118 1.52 7.63 5.96
CA PRO A 118 0.87 8.17 4.78
C PRO A 118 1.89 8.47 3.68
N LEU A 119 1.47 8.33 2.42
CA LEU A 119 2.25 8.70 1.23
C LEU A 119 1.59 9.88 0.49
N GLY A 120 2.32 10.50 -0.43
CA GLY A 120 1.81 11.62 -1.23
C GLY A 120 2.19 13.01 -0.70
N PHE A 121 2.85 13.08 0.46
CA PHE A 121 3.26 14.34 1.09
C PHE A 121 4.74 14.68 0.88
N GLU A 122 5.52 13.74 0.34
CA GLU A 122 6.95 13.91 0.12
C GLU A 122 7.25 14.69 -1.17
N ASP A 123 8.45 15.28 -1.23
CA ASP A 123 8.87 16.08 -2.39
C ASP A 123 8.99 15.26 -3.68
N ASN A 124 9.24 13.95 -3.57
CA ASN A 124 9.31 13.03 -4.70
C ASN A 124 7.93 12.48 -5.14
N ASP A 125 6.86 12.77 -4.40
CA ASP A 125 5.50 12.30 -4.73
C ASP A 125 4.70 13.33 -5.56
N ARG A 126 5.30 14.47 -5.94
CA ARG A 126 4.61 15.59 -6.61
C ARG A 126 3.98 15.18 -7.93
N LEU A 127 2.76 15.65 -8.20
CA LEU A 127 2.07 15.35 -9.47
C LEU A 127 2.59 16.20 -10.63
N TRP A 128 3.04 17.42 -10.34
CA TRP A 128 3.60 18.34 -11.33
C TRP A 128 4.90 18.94 -10.85
N PRO A 129 5.79 19.35 -11.78
CA PRO A 129 7.00 20.07 -11.45
C PRO A 129 6.68 21.31 -10.62
N LYS A 130 7.38 21.45 -9.50
CA LYS A 130 7.26 22.64 -8.65
C LYS A 130 8.08 23.76 -9.27
N GLY A 131 7.49 24.95 -9.43
CA GLY A 131 8.27 26.14 -9.75
C GLY A 131 9.21 26.49 -8.60
N GLU A 132 10.44 26.91 -8.90
CA GLU A 132 11.52 27.15 -7.91
C GLU A 132 11.12 28.07 -6.74
N SER A 133 10.15 28.95 -6.95
CA SER A 133 9.70 29.96 -5.96
C SER A 133 8.35 29.65 -5.29
N ALA A 134 7.71 28.50 -5.57
CA ALA A 134 6.41 28.18 -5.01
C ALA A 134 6.52 27.63 -3.59
N PHE A 135 5.67 28.08 -2.67
CA PHE A 135 5.55 27.46 -1.34
C PHE A 135 4.86 26.09 -1.47
N SER A 136 5.43 25.04 -0.87
CA SER A 136 4.93 23.65 -0.99
C SER A 136 3.51 23.47 -0.45
N GLY A 137 3.09 24.27 0.54
CA GLY A 137 1.73 24.20 1.09
C GLY A 137 0.64 24.50 0.06
N TYR A 138 0.88 25.42 -0.89
CA TYR A 138 -0.07 25.68 -1.98
C TYR A 138 -0.16 24.51 -2.95
N GLN A 139 0.95 23.81 -3.20
CA GLN A 139 0.96 22.64 -4.05
C GLN A 139 0.11 21.51 -3.44
N LEU A 140 0.29 21.21 -2.16
CA LEU A 140 -0.52 20.18 -1.48
C LEU A 140 -2.02 20.53 -1.50
N LEU A 141 -2.36 21.81 -1.32
CA LEU A 141 -3.75 22.27 -1.39
C LEU A 141 -4.34 22.04 -2.80
N LEU A 142 -3.60 22.42 -3.84
CA LEU A 142 -4.01 22.23 -5.23
C LEU A 142 -4.13 20.74 -5.57
N GLU A 143 -3.17 19.92 -5.17
CA GLU A 143 -3.20 18.46 -5.37
C GLU A 143 -4.42 17.84 -4.66
N TYR A 144 -4.73 18.29 -3.44
CA TYR A 144 -5.88 17.79 -2.67
C TYR A 144 -7.23 18.09 -3.34
N PHE A 145 -7.38 19.28 -3.93
CA PHE A 145 -8.63 19.67 -4.60
C PHE A 145 -8.73 19.15 -6.04
N THR A 146 -7.61 18.82 -6.69
CA THR A 146 -7.59 18.37 -8.09
C THR A 146 -7.58 16.85 -8.21
N PHE A 147 -6.81 16.16 -7.37
CA PHE A 147 -6.59 14.72 -7.46
C PHE A 147 -6.29 14.12 -6.08
N ARG A 148 -7.35 14.02 -5.27
CA ARG A 148 -7.27 13.59 -3.87
C ARG A 148 -6.75 12.17 -3.72
N GLU A 149 -7.01 11.32 -4.71
CA GLU A 149 -6.65 9.91 -4.78
C GLU A 149 -5.15 9.69 -4.56
N LYS A 150 -4.29 10.66 -4.93
CA LYS A 150 -2.85 10.62 -4.61
C LYS A 150 -2.58 10.40 -3.10
N PHE A 151 -3.41 10.94 -2.22
CA PHE A 151 -3.24 10.83 -0.77
C PHE A 151 -3.82 9.54 -0.19
N MET A 152 -4.43 8.69 -1.01
CA MET A 152 -4.96 7.38 -0.57
C MET A 152 -3.90 6.27 -0.62
N PHE A 153 -2.63 6.63 -0.65
CA PHE A 153 -1.52 5.70 -0.51
C PHE A 153 -1.03 5.68 0.94
N VAL A 154 -0.77 4.48 1.46
CA VAL A 154 -0.10 4.25 2.74
C VAL A 154 1.06 3.29 2.54
N ALA A 155 2.11 3.38 3.34
CA ALA A 155 3.20 2.41 3.33
C ALA A 155 3.23 1.61 4.63
N LEU A 156 3.34 0.28 4.52
CA LEU A 156 3.70 -0.57 5.65
C LEU A 156 5.22 -0.59 5.80
N ASN A 157 5.70 -0.30 7.01
CA ASN A 157 7.11 -0.24 7.35
C ASN A 157 7.43 -1.25 8.46
N GLY A 158 8.69 -1.68 8.59
CA GLY A 158 9.15 -2.59 9.65
C GLY A 158 9.27 -4.06 9.23
N LEU A 159 8.99 -4.40 7.96
CA LEU A 159 9.14 -5.77 7.46
C LEU A 159 10.61 -6.15 7.20
N GLU A 160 11.50 -5.17 7.07
CA GLU A 160 12.95 -5.35 6.97
C GLU A 160 13.58 -5.95 8.24
N LEU A 161 12.89 -5.86 9.38
CA LEU A 161 13.32 -6.42 10.67
C LEU A 161 12.97 -7.92 10.82
N VAL A 162 12.19 -8.46 9.87
CA VAL A 162 11.68 -9.82 9.94
C VAL A 162 12.72 -10.81 9.40
N ALA A 163 13.04 -11.82 10.20
CA ALA A 163 13.73 -13.00 9.70
C ALA A 163 12.75 -13.89 8.91
N TRP A 164 12.90 -13.87 7.59
CA TRP A 164 12.11 -14.64 6.64
C TRP A 164 12.71 -16.04 6.43
N PRO A 165 11.98 -17.13 6.70
CA PRO A 165 12.45 -18.48 6.39
C PRO A 165 12.58 -18.70 4.88
N GLU A 166 13.52 -19.55 4.48
CA GLU A 166 13.68 -19.92 3.07
C GLU A 166 12.46 -20.70 2.56
N GLY A 167 12.10 -20.45 1.29
CA GLY A 167 11.07 -21.23 0.60
C GLY A 167 9.63 -20.99 1.04
N ILE A 168 9.35 -19.98 1.89
CA ILE A 168 7.96 -19.61 2.19
C ILE A 168 7.29 -19.05 0.92
N THR A 169 6.05 -19.47 0.68
CA THR A 169 5.25 -19.05 -0.49
C THR A 169 4.28 -17.92 -0.17
N GLY A 170 4.16 -17.54 1.10
CA GLY A 170 3.27 -16.49 1.57
C GLY A 170 3.35 -16.31 3.07
N PHE A 171 2.75 -15.23 3.55
CA PHE A 171 2.64 -14.88 4.97
C PHE A 171 1.40 -14.03 5.20
N GLU A 172 0.95 -13.95 6.44
CA GLU A 172 -0.19 -13.10 6.82
C GLU A 172 0.24 -12.07 7.86
N ILE A 173 -0.34 -10.87 7.76
CA ILE A 173 -0.21 -9.82 8.75
C ILE A 173 -1.59 -9.47 9.28
N ASP A 174 -1.77 -9.61 10.60
CA ASP A 174 -2.97 -9.17 11.30
C ASP A 174 -2.71 -7.78 11.90
N VAL A 175 -3.46 -6.78 11.44
CA VAL A 175 -3.42 -5.40 11.93
C VAL A 175 -4.57 -5.20 12.89
N VAL A 176 -4.27 -5.17 14.19
CA VAL A 176 -5.26 -4.95 15.25
C VAL A 176 -5.52 -3.46 15.38
N LEU A 177 -6.79 -3.07 15.27
CA LEU A 177 -7.22 -1.67 15.37
C LEU A 177 -7.51 -1.26 16.82
N ASN A 178 -7.34 0.02 17.13
CA ASN A 178 -7.67 0.63 18.42
C ASN A 178 -9.17 0.91 18.59
N GLU A 179 -9.88 1.07 17.48
CA GLU A 179 -11.31 1.30 17.38
C GLU A 179 -11.93 0.17 16.54
N ASN A 180 -13.19 -0.16 16.81
CA ASN A 180 -13.90 -1.13 15.99
C ASN A 180 -14.17 -0.55 14.60
N TRP A 181 -14.05 -1.40 13.58
CA TRP A 181 -14.41 -1.03 12.23
C TRP A 181 -15.91 -0.70 12.15
N PRO A 182 -16.31 0.43 11.54
CA PRO A 182 -17.71 0.81 11.45
C PRO A 182 -18.54 -0.23 10.67
N HIS A 183 -19.65 -0.68 11.24
CA HIS A 183 -20.50 -1.72 10.65
C HIS A 183 -21.24 -1.27 9.37
N ASP A 184 -21.36 0.05 9.17
CA ASP A 184 -21.99 0.67 8.01
C ASP A 184 -21.05 0.78 6.80
N LEU A 185 -19.75 0.52 7.00
CA LEU A 185 -18.75 0.53 5.94
C LEU A 185 -18.44 -0.90 5.48
N PRO A 186 -18.82 -1.27 4.24
CA PRO A 186 -18.50 -2.59 3.71
C PRO A 186 -16.99 -2.77 3.60
N PHE A 187 -16.52 -3.96 3.93
CA PHE A 187 -15.11 -4.36 3.85
C PHE A 187 -15.04 -5.66 3.04
N ASP A 188 -15.11 -5.53 1.73
CA ASP A 188 -15.04 -6.64 0.78
C ASP A 188 -13.77 -6.50 -0.07
N SER A 189 -13.11 -7.63 -0.32
CA SER A 189 -11.99 -7.76 -1.26
C SER A 189 -12.56 -8.09 -2.65
N ASP A 190 -12.87 -7.05 -3.44
CA ASP A 190 -13.21 -7.19 -4.87
C ASP A 190 -11.97 -7.48 -5.75
#